data_AF-A0A438HIW6-F1
#
_entry.id   AF-A0A438HIW6-F1
#
_cell.length_a   1.000
_cell.length_b   1.000
_cell.length_c   1.000
_cell.angle_alpha   90.00
_cell.angle_beta   90.00
_cell.angle_gamma   90.00
#
_symmetry.space_group_name_H-M   'P 1'
#
loop_
_entity.id
_entity.type
_entity.pdbx_description
1 polymer ?
#
loop_
_entity_poly.entity_id
_entity_poly.type
_entity_poly.pdbx_seq_one_letter_code
_entity_poly.pdbx_strand_id
1 'polypeptide(L)'
;MVSIPLANRKDRFSIFILCMVTLSSLSSTTNADSPCFDVMNYGALGDGKTDDSQGFALTGNGTTDGQGAGSWEEKNTRVTALKFNYCEDLELEGLTHINPQKSHISLHNCDGANVSNITTSAPEDSLNTDGIDISCSNHVQIQDANIGTGDDCIAINSKCSFINITNITCGLGHGISIGSLGDPTEGTFDTVSKAYVQSCNFTGQNTTGVTIKTWQGGHGEVKNITYQDITFDNIARPIVIDQFYCPDGACKHNNNTNTSALAISNVSYTRISGTSSRDEVVSLLCASDVQPSADKCLSS
;
A
#
# COMPACT_ATOMS: atom_id res chain seq x y z
N MET A 1 -36.61 2.80 -9.37
CA MET A 1 -36.48 4.19 -8.92
C MET A 1 -37.47 5.05 -9.71
N VAL A 2 -38.10 5.97 -9.01
CA VAL A 2 -39.13 6.92 -9.45
C VAL A 2 -38.70 7.69 -10.70
N SER A 3 -39.60 7.88 -11.66
CA SER A 3 -39.43 8.87 -12.74
C SER A 3 -40.19 10.16 -12.41
N ILE A 4 -39.52 11.30 -12.59
CA ILE A 4 -40.09 12.66 -12.61
C ILE A 4 -40.32 13.05 -14.09
N PRO A 5 -41.45 13.69 -14.45
CA PRO A 5 -41.90 13.80 -15.83
C PRO A 5 -41.39 15.06 -16.54
N LEU A 6 -41.33 15.01 -17.88
CA LEU A 6 -41.38 16.19 -18.74
C LEU A 6 -42.58 16.05 -19.68
N ALA A 7 -43.55 16.93 -19.49
CA ALA A 7 -44.73 17.08 -20.33
C ALA A 7 -44.49 18.17 -21.39
N ASN A 8 -44.83 17.91 -22.66
CA ASN A 8 -45.40 18.93 -23.53
C ASN A 8 -46.17 18.36 -24.75
N ARG A 9 -47.42 18.83 -24.85
CA ARG A 9 -48.35 18.99 -26.01
C ARG A 9 -48.90 17.79 -26.81
N LYS A 10 -50.21 17.54 -26.61
CA LYS A 10 -51.39 17.73 -27.53
C LYS A 10 -51.16 17.42 -29.03
N ASP A 11 -51.94 16.60 -29.76
CA ASP A 11 -53.38 16.28 -29.71
C ASP A 11 -53.71 14.99 -30.56
N ARG A 12 -54.68 14.17 -30.09
CA ARG A 12 -55.69 13.30 -30.82
C ARG A 12 -55.18 12.18 -31.77
N PHE A 13 -55.75 10.96 -31.90
CA PHE A 13 -57.13 10.42 -31.81
C PHE A 13 -57.07 8.89 -31.52
N SER A 14 -58.16 8.34 -30.96
CA SER A 14 -58.35 6.95 -30.49
C SER A 14 -58.37 5.84 -31.57
N ILE A 15 -57.98 4.61 -31.19
CA ILE A 15 -58.68 3.33 -31.46
C ILE A 15 -58.24 2.31 -30.39
N PHE A 16 -59.21 1.75 -29.68
CA PHE A 16 -59.06 0.63 -28.75
C PHE A 16 -59.00 -0.68 -29.55
N ILE A 17 -57.91 -1.44 -29.42
CA ILE A 17 -57.88 -2.87 -29.72
C ILE A 17 -57.41 -3.58 -28.45
N LEU A 18 -58.35 -4.28 -27.81
CA LEU A 18 -58.14 -5.15 -26.69
C LEU A 18 -57.51 -6.45 -27.22
N CYS A 19 -56.18 -6.57 -27.14
CA CYS A 19 -55.48 -7.83 -27.35
C CYS A 19 -54.91 -8.28 -26.00
N MET A 20 -55.56 -9.29 -25.39
CA MET A 20 -54.95 -10.07 -24.31
C MET A 20 -53.72 -10.79 -24.88
N VAL A 21 -52.53 -10.30 -24.55
CA VAL A 21 -51.28 -11.04 -24.73
C VAL A 21 -50.74 -11.35 -23.35
N THR A 22 -50.62 -12.64 -23.08
CA THR A 22 -50.07 -13.24 -21.87
C THR A 22 -48.71 -12.63 -21.51
N LEU A 23 -48.56 -12.18 -20.26
CA LEU A 23 -47.28 -11.82 -19.65
C LEU A 23 -46.35 -13.05 -19.70
N SER A 24 -45.44 -13.07 -20.65
CA SER A 24 -44.16 -13.75 -20.47
C SER A 24 -43.19 -12.68 -20.00
N SER A 25 -42.55 -12.93 -18.87
CA SER A 25 -41.50 -12.09 -18.31
C SER A 25 -40.36 -11.96 -19.31
N LEU A 26 -40.32 -10.85 -20.04
CA LEU A 26 -39.12 -10.39 -20.71
C LEU A 26 -38.18 -9.86 -19.62
N SER A 27 -37.34 -10.74 -19.10
CA SER A 27 -36.07 -10.35 -18.51
C SER A 27 -35.24 -9.72 -19.62
N SER A 28 -35.26 -8.39 -19.72
CA SER A 28 -34.27 -7.66 -20.49
C SER A 28 -32.93 -7.85 -19.78
N THR A 29 -32.15 -8.83 -20.22
CA THR A 29 -30.71 -8.80 -20.01
C THR A 29 -30.19 -7.64 -20.84
N THR A 30 -30.19 -6.43 -20.27
CA THR A 30 -29.21 -5.44 -20.68
C THR A 30 -27.87 -6.06 -20.32
N ASN A 31 -27.22 -6.70 -21.30
CA ASN A 31 -25.78 -6.80 -21.27
C ASN A 31 -25.31 -5.35 -21.19
N ALA A 32 -24.99 -4.91 -19.98
CA ALA A 32 -24.01 -3.86 -19.85
C ALA A 32 -22.76 -4.49 -20.42
N ASP A 33 -22.51 -4.25 -21.71
CA ASP A 33 -21.17 -4.32 -22.25
C ASP A 33 -20.37 -3.32 -21.41
N SER A 34 -19.80 -3.81 -20.31
CA SER A 34 -18.65 -3.16 -19.72
C SER A 34 -17.68 -3.00 -20.88
N PRO A 35 -17.25 -1.77 -21.23
CA PRO A 35 -16.28 -1.62 -22.30
C PRO A 35 -15.03 -2.39 -21.88
N CYS A 36 -14.82 -3.56 -22.47
CA CYS A 36 -13.57 -4.27 -22.34
C CYS A 36 -12.51 -3.35 -22.94
N PHE A 37 -11.64 -2.83 -22.09
CA PHE A 37 -10.53 -2.00 -22.51
C PHE A 37 -9.47 -2.91 -23.10
N ASP A 38 -9.31 -2.85 -24.42
CA ASP A 38 -8.30 -3.63 -25.12
C ASP A 38 -6.96 -2.89 -25.07
N VAL A 39 -6.12 -3.35 -24.13
CA VAL A 39 -4.79 -2.83 -23.82
C VAL A 39 -3.82 -2.93 -25.00
N MET A 40 -4.11 -3.79 -25.98
CA MET A 40 -3.31 -3.92 -27.20
C MET A 40 -3.35 -2.65 -28.04
N ASN A 41 -4.42 -1.85 -27.95
CA ASN A 41 -4.52 -0.55 -28.63
C ASN A 41 -3.56 0.51 -28.07
N TYR A 42 -2.95 0.25 -26.91
CA TYR A 42 -2.04 1.15 -26.24
C TYR A 42 -0.59 0.63 -26.28
N GLY A 43 -0.33 -0.47 -26.97
CA GLY A 43 1.02 -0.98 -27.19
C GLY A 43 1.39 -2.21 -26.34
N ALA A 44 0.49 -2.71 -25.50
CA ALA A 44 0.67 -4.02 -24.88
C ALA A 44 0.67 -5.10 -25.98
N LEU A 45 1.55 -6.08 -25.86
CA LEU A 45 1.65 -7.24 -26.76
C LEU A 45 1.20 -8.54 -26.10
N GLY A 46 1.22 -8.62 -24.76
CA GLY A 46 0.73 -9.78 -24.01
C GLY A 46 1.52 -11.07 -24.28
N ASP A 47 2.75 -10.97 -24.79
CA ASP A 47 3.57 -12.11 -25.23
C ASP A 47 4.47 -12.68 -24.13
N GLY A 48 4.45 -12.06 -22.93
CA GLY A 48 5.26 -12.43 -21.78
C GLY A 48 6.76 -12.22 -21.98
N LYS A 49 7.16 -11.43 -22.99
CA LYS A 49 8.56 -11.14 -23.34
C LYS A 49 8.81 -9.66 -23.54
N THR A 50 7.84 -8.94 -24.07
CA THR A 50 7.89 -7.50 -24.31
C THR A 50 7.50 -6.76 -23.04
N ASP A 51 8.17 -5.65 -22.78
CA ASP A 51 7.75 -4.73 -21.73
C ASP A 51 6.49 -4.00 -22.19
N ASP A 52 5.34 -4.47 -21.71
CA ASP A 52 4.04 -3.88 -21.99
C ASP A 52 3.75 -2.67 -21.10
N SER A 53 4.64 -2.28 -20.18
CA SER A 53 4.42 -1.18 -19.21
C SER A 53 3.98 0.13 -19.87
N GLN A 54 4.55 0.44 -21.04
CA GLN A 54 4.22 1.61 -21.84
C GLN A 54 2.78 1.58 -22.40
N GLY A 55 2.17 0.40 -22.51
CA GLY A 55 0.76 0.22 -22.86
C GLY A 55 -0.20 0.17 -21.68
N PHE A 56 0.33 0.18 -20.45
CA PHE A 56 -0.43 0.19 -19.20
C PHE A 56 -0.26 1.52 -18.46
N ALA A 57 -0.61 2.63 -19.11
CA ALA A 57 -1.04 3.80 -18.35
C ALA A 57 -2.41 3.48 -17.72
N LEU A 58 -2.42 2.88 -16.53
CA LEU A 58 -3.65 2.57 -15.82
C LEU A 58 -4.12 3.83 -15.10
N THR A 59 -4.84 4.65 -15.85
CA THR A 59 -5.45 5.88 -15.35
C THR A 59 -6.97 5.72 -15.37
N GLY A 60 -7.63 6.11 -14.29
CA GLY A 60 -9.09 6.14 -14.24
C GLY A 60 -9.64 5.95 -12.83
N ASN A 61 -10.96 6.08 -12.69
CA ASN A 61 -11.63 6.08 -11.39
C ASN A 61 -12.32 4.73 -11.09
N GLY A 62 -11.76 3.64 -11.64
CA GLY A 62 -12.32 2.30 -11.52
C GLY A 62 -12.19 1.75 -10.09
N THR A 63 -13.14 0.90 -9.69
CA THR A 63 -13.08 0.16 -8.42
C THR A 63 -12.89 -1.32 -8.66
N THR A 64 -11.88 -1.91 -8.01
CA THR A 64 -11.63 -3.35 -8.00
C THR A 64 -11.91 -3.89 -6.60
N ASP A 65 -12.82 -4.87 -6.50
CA ASP A 65 -13.12 -5.60 -5.25
C ASP A 65 -12.49 -7.00 -5.30
N GLY A 66 -11.53 -7.26 -4.41
CA GLY A 66 -10.82 -8.52 -4.31
C GLY A 66 -11.59 -9.63 -3.59
N GLN A 67 -12.72 -9.30 -2.93
CA GLN A 67 -13.56 -10.25 -2.17
C GLN A 67 -12.77 -11.14 -1.21
N GLY A 68 -11.76 -10.57 -0.54
CA GLY A 68 -10.76 -11.30 0.23
C GLY A 68 -11.22 -11.89 1.56
N ALA A 69 -12.40 -11.51 2.05
CA ALA A 69 -12.88 -11.85 3.40
C ALA A 69 -12.83 -13.35 3.75
N GLY A 70 -13.13 -14.22 2.78
CA GLY A 70 -13.07 -15.67 2.99
C GLY A 70 -11.66 -16.27 3.10
N SER A 71 -10.62 -15.47 2.87
CA SER A 71 -9.23 -15.91 2.79
C SER A 71 -8.31 -15.29 3.84
N TRP A 72 -8.74 -14.27 4.59
CA TRP A 72 -7.82 -13.52 5.48
C TRP A 72 -7.22 -14.37 6.62
N GLU A 73 -7.90 -15.44 7.03
CA GLU A 73 -7.38 -16.40 8.00
C GLU A 73 -6.39 -17.43 7.38
N GLU A 74 -6.41 -17.60 6.05
CA GLU A 74 -5.61 -18.58 5.32
C GLU A 74 -4.30 -17.97 4.77
N LYS A 75 -3.22 -18.00 5.55
CA LYS A 75 -1.97 -17.30 5.19
C LYS A 75 -1.35 -17.71 3.83
N ASN A 76 -1.50 -18.95 3.38
CA ASN A 76 -0.64 -19.56 2.34
C ASN A 76 -1.19 -19.53 0.91
N THR A 77 -2.43 -19.10 0.69
CA THR A 77 -3.10 -19.17 -0.62
C THR A 77 -3.46 -17.80 -1.20
N ARG A 78 -3.19 -16.72 -0.44
CA ARG A 78 -3.63 -15.35 -0.75
C ARG A 78 -2.75 -14.70 -1.81
N VAL A 79 -3.39 -13.99 -2.73
CA VAL A 79 -2.71 -13.23 -3.79
C VAL A 79 -2.85 -11.72 -3.58
N THR A 80 -1.79 -10.97 -3.89
CA THR A 80 -1.86 -9.51 -4.03
C THR A 80 -2.79 -9.17 -5.19
N ALA A 81 -3.63 -8.15 -5.02
CA ALA A 81 -4.65 -7.79 -6.01
C ALA A 81 -4.06 -7.26 -7.33
N LEU A 82 -3.05 -6.39 -7.26
CA LEU A 82 -2.36 -5.86 -8.45
C LEU A 82 -0.84 -5.88 -8.24
N LYS A 83 -0.11 -6.45 -9.20
CA LYS A 83 1.34 -6.57 -9.16
C LYS A 83 1.97 -6.00 -10.43
N PHE A 84 2.89 -5.07 -10.26
CA PHE A 84 3.77 -4.58 -11.32
C PHE A 84 5.16 -5.16 -11.10
N ASN A 85 5.69 -5.84 -12.13
CA ASN A 85 7.01 -6.46 -12.08
C ASN A 85 7.84 -5.95 -13.26
N TYR A 86 9.06 -5.51 -12.99
CA TYR A 86 10.02 -5.09 -14.03
C TYR A 86 9.50 -3.96 -14.93
N CYS A 87 8.76 -3.00 -14.36
CA CYS A 87 8.21 -1.87 -15.11
C CYS A 87 9.16 -0.66 -15.06
N GLU A 88 9.42 -0.07 -16.22
CA GLU A 88 10.12 1.21 -16.35
C GLU A 88 9.10 2.33 -16.64
N ASP A 89 9.22 3.47 -15.97
CA ASP A 89 8.38 4.66 -16.16
C ASP A 89 6.86 4.36 -16.05
N LEU A 90 6.48 3.52 -15.07
CA LEU A 90 5.09 3.16 -14.80
C LEU A 90 4.27 4.38 -14.36
N GLU A 91 3.09 4.58 -14.94
CA GLU A 91 2.10 5.57 -14.50
C GLU A 91 0.81 4.87 -14.04
N LEU A 92 0.48 5.05 -12.76
CA LEU A 92 -0.71 4.48 -12.11
C LEU A 92 -1.51 5.59 -11.41
N GLU A 93 -2.74 5.82 -11.84
CA GLU A 93 -3.54 6.95 -11.33
C GLU A 93 -5.03 6.62 -11.11
N GLY A 94 -5.57 7.05 -9.96
CA GLY A 94 -7.01 7.22 -9.75
C GLY A 94 -7.77 5.98 -9.29
N LEU A 95 -7.11 4.83 -9.22
CA LEU A 95 -7.78 3.56 -8.95
C LEU A 95 -8.22 3.43 -7.48
N THR A 96 -9.35 2.74 -7.30
CA THR A 96 -9.85 2.31 -5.99
C THR A 96 -9.74 0.79 -5.85
N HIS A 97 -9.08 0.31 -4.81
CA HIS A 97 -8.94 -1.12 -4.50
C HIS A 97 -9.59 -1.43 -3.15
N ILE A 98 -10.50 -2.39 -3.11
CA ILE A 98 -11.16 -2.80 -1.86
C ILE A 98 -11.04 -4.30 -1.62
N ASN A 99 -10.92 -4.67 -0.34
CA ASN A 99 -10.95 -6.06 0.16
C ASN A 99 -10.05 -7.05 -0.61
N PRO A 100 -8.75 -6.81 -0.76
CA PRO A 100 -7.83 -7.76 -1.38
C PRO A 100 -7.67 -9.01 -0.51
N GLN A 101 -7.20 -10.12 -1.08
CA GLN A 101 -6.87 -11.32 -0.31
C GLN A 101 -5.57 -11.14 0.49
N LYS A 102 -4.57 -10.47 -0.11
CA LYS A 102 -3.31 -10.05 0.52
C LYS A 102 -3.14 -8.54 0.30
N SER A 103 -1.98 -8.04 -0.16
CA SER A 103 -1.79 -6.62 -0.44
C SER A 103 -2.62 -6.09 -1.62
N HIS A 104 -2.89 -4.79 -1.63
CA HIS A 104 -3.62 -4.11 -2.71
C HIS A 104 -2.75 -3.96 -3.96
N ILE A 105 -1.58 -3.32 -3.81
CA ILE A 105 -0.66 -3.02 -4.92
C ILE A 105 0.76 -3.44 -4.52
N SER A 106 1.48 -4.07 -5.46
CA SER A 106 2.91 -4.35 -5.30
C SER A 106 3.72 -3.86 -6.49
N LEU A 107 4.81 -3.14 -6.20
CA LEU A 107 5.83 -2.69 -7.13
C LEU A 107 7.10 -3.50 -6.87
N HIS A 108 7.50 -4.32 -7.86
CA HIS A 108 8.67 -5.16 -7.76
C HIS A 108 9.61 -4.94 -8.95
N ASN A 109 10.89 -4.66 -8.69
CA ASN A 109 11.86 -4.33 -9.75
C ASN A 109 11.40 -3.21 -10.69
N CYS A 110 10.71 -2.18 -10.17
CA CYS A 110 10.29 -1.04 -10.98
C CYS A 110 11.31 0.11 -10.90
N ASP A 111 11.48 0.87 -11.98
CA ASP A 111 12.29 2.09 -12.00
C ASP A 111 11.47 3.24 -12.61
N GLY A 112 11.43 4.40 -11.95
CA GLY A 112 10.67 5.56 -12.44
C GLY A 112 9.15 5.48 -12.25
N ALA A 113 8.66 4.59 -11.37
CA ALA A 113 7.22 4.44 -11.16
C ALA A 113 6.58 5.65 -10.45
N ASN A 114 5.49 6.16 -11.01
CA ASN A 114 4.65 7.21 -10.45
C ASN A 114 3.24 6.69 -10.15
N VAL A 115 2.86 6.73 -8.87
CA VAL A 115 1.58 6.24 -8.36
C VAL A 115 0.85 7.40 -7.69
N SER A 116 -0.32 7.76 -8.18
CA SER A 116 -1.06 8.92 -7.69
C SER A 116 -2.57 8.68 -7.55
N ASN A 117 -3.23 9.46 -6.70
CA ASN A 117 -4.69 9.47 -6.56
C ASN A 117 -5.30 8.09 -6.24
N ILE A 118 -4.57 7.24 -5.51
CA ILE A 118 -5.02 5.88 -5.16
C ILE A 118 -5.90 5.90 -3.92
N THR A 119 -6.96 5.09 -3.95
CA THR A 119 -7.74 4.77 -2.75
C THR A 119 -7.67 3.27 -2.45
N THR A 120 -7.34 2.90 -1.22
CA THR A 120 -7.44 1.50 -0.75
C THR A 120 -8.33 1.40 0.48
N SER A 121 -9.05 0.28 0.61
CA SER A 121 -9.86 -0.02 1.80
C SER A 121 -9.92 -1.51 2.08
N ALA A 122 -9.52 -1.90 3.29
CA ALA A 122 -9.78 -3.21 3.88
C ALA A 122 -10.06 -3.08 5.39
N PRO A 123 -10.80 -4.03 6.01
CA PRO A 123 -11.04 -4.04 7.46
C PRO A 123 -9.75 -4.15 8.29
N GLU A 124 -9.75 -3.64 9.52
CA GLU A 124 -8.58 -3.68 10.41
C GLU A 124 -8.10 -5.11 10.72
N ASP A 125 -9.02 -6.07 10.81
CA ASP A 125 -8.75 -7.47 11.09
C ASP A 125 -8.33 -8.28 9.85
N SER A 126 -8.23 -7.63 8.68
CA SER A 126 -7.77 -8.27 7.44
C SER A 126 -6.24 -8.36 7.38
N LEU A 127 -5.69 -9.45 7.92
CA LEU A 127 -4.25 -9.65 8.06
C LEU A 127 -3.49 -9.50 6.73
N ASN A 128 -2.36 -8.78 6.72
CA ASN A 128 -1.46 -8.62 5.56
C ASN A 128 -2.15 -8.09 4.29
N THR A 129 -3.08 -7.15 4.47
CA THR A 129 -3.72 -6.40 3.39
C THR A 129 -3.02 -5.09 3.09
N ASP A 130 -1.69 -5.11 3.03
CA ASP A 130 -0.83 -3.95 2.85
C ASP A 130 -1.28 -3.10 1.64
N GLY A 131 -1.19 -1.77 1.76
CA GLY A 131 -1.68 -0.86 0.73
C GLY A 131 -0.79 -0.88 -0.50
N ILE A 132 0.44 -0.41 -0.35
CA ILE A 132 1.44 -0.44 -1.44
C ILE A 132 2.74 -1.06 -0.92
N ASP A 133 3.10 -2.21 -1.49
CA ASP A 133 4.37 -2.88 -1.25
C ASP A 133 5.39 -2.46 -2.31
N ILE A 134 6.54 -1.93 -1.90
CA ILE A 134 7.65 -1.58 -2.79
C ILE A 134 8.82 -2.52 -2.50
N SER A 135 9.41 -3.13 -3.52
CA SER A 135 10.58 -4.01 -3.37
C SER A 135 11.48 -3.96 -4.59
N CYS A 136 12.80 -4.05 -4.38
CA CYS A 136 13.80 -4.03 -5.46
C CYS A 136 13.65 -2.87 -6.46
N SER A 137 13.08 -1.73 -6.05
CA SER A 137 12.63 -0.68 -6.97
C SER A 137 13.35 0.65 -6.72
N ASN A 138 13.53 1.45 -7.76
CA ASN A 138 14.19 2.75 -7.70
C ASN A 138 13.31 3.87 -8.25
N HIS A 139 13.56 5.11 -7.82
CA HIS A 139 12.86 6.31 -8.31
C HIS A 139 11.33 6.18 -8.28
N VAL A 140 10.78 5.72 -7.15
CA VAL A 140 9.34 5.54 -6.99
C VAL A 140 8.73 6.78 -6.33
N GLN A 141 7.68 7.30 -6.95
CA GLN A 141 6.84 8.40 -6.46
C GLN A 141 5.47 7.84 -6.07
N ILE A 142 5.03 8.08 -4.84
CA ILE A 142 3.67 7.79 -4.39
C ILE A 142 3.08 9.07 -3.82
N GLN A 143 1.96 9.53 -4.38
CA GLN A 143 1.36 10.79 -3.96
C GLN A 143 -0.17 10.78 -3.94
N ASP A 144 -0.73 11.68 -3.14
CA ASP A 144 -2.16 12.01 -3.16
C ASP A 144 -3.07 10.79 -2.93
N ALA A 145 -2.70 9.90 -2.00
CA ALA A 145 -3.41 8.64 -1.78
C ALA A 145 -4.13 8.59 -0.42
N ASN A 146 -5.25 7.86 -0.38
CA ASN A 146 -5.99 7.53 0.82
C ASN A 146 -6.00 6.01 1.02
N ILE A 147 -5.30 5.53 2.04
CA ILE A 147 -4.99 4.12 2.21
C ILE A 147 -5.49 3.65 3.56
N GLY A 148 -6.51 2.78 3.56
CA GLY A 148 -6.97 2.07 4.76
C GLY A 148 -6.82 0.57 4.57
N THR A 149 -6.19 -0.11 5.53
CA THR A 149 -5.84 -1.54 5.41
C THR A 149 -5.93 -2.25 6.77
N GLY A 150 -5.65 -3.55 6.79
CA GLY A 150 -5.41 -4.31 8.02
C GLY A 150 -3.93 -4.53 8.35
N ASP A 151 -3.00 -3.88 7.62
CA ASP A 151 -1.54 -3.99 7.83
C ASP A 151 -0.82 -2.70 7.41
N ASP A 152 0.40 -2.74 6.87
CA ASP A 152 1.12 -1.54 6.45
C ASP A 152 0.33 -0.72 5.40
N CYS A 153 0.27 0.60 5.59
CA CYS A 153 -0.25 1.54 4.61
C CYS A 153 0.65 1.52 3.37
N ILE A 154 1.96 1.68 3.59
CA ILE A 154 2.98 1.52 2.55
C ILE A 154 4.18 0.81 3.19
N ALA A 155 4.65 -0.27 2.55
CA ALA A 155 5.82 -1.03 2.98
C ALA A 155 6.96 -0.89 1.99
N ILE A 156 8.09 -0.31 2.41
CA ILE A 156 9.33 -0.20 1.63
C ILE A 156 10.25 -1.35 2.03
N ASN A 157 10.32 -2.39 1.19
CA ASN A 157 11.13 -3.57 1.41
C ASN A 157 12.55 -3.42 0.83
N SER A 158 13.31 -4.52 0.86
CA SER A 158 14.73 -4.54 0.47
C SER A 158 15.00 -4.07 -0.95
N LYS A 159 16.23 -3.58 -1.16
CA LYS A 159 16.82 -3.10 -2.42
C LYS A 159 16.05 -1.93 -3.04
N CYS A 160 15.55 -1.03 -2.20
CA CYS A 160 14.86 0.17 -2.66
C CYS A 160 15.70 1.43 -2.52
N SER A 161 15.65 2.34 -3.51
CA SER A 161 16.28 3.65 -3.37
C SER A 161 15.55 4.78 -4.09
N PHE A 162 15.73 6.02 -3.62
CA PHE A 162 15.05 7.21 -4.17
C PHE A 162 13.52 7.04 -4.16
N ILE A 163 12.97 6.81 -2.97
CA ILE A 163 11.53 6.65 -2.76
C ILE A 163 10.98 7.95 -2.21
N ASN A 164 9.95 8.50 -2.84
CA ASN A 164 9.26 9.69 -2.37
C ASN A 164 7.78 9.37 -2.14
N ILE A 165 7.31 9.63 -0.94
CA ILE A 165 5.94 9.39 -0.49
C ILE A 165 5.40 10.72 0.04
N THR A 166 4.42 11.30 -0.63
CA THR A 166 3.94 12.65 -0.32
C THR A 166 2.41 12.72 -0.25
N ASN A 167 1.86 13.48 0.69
CA ASN A 167 0.41 13.73 0.76
C ASN A 167 -0.43 12.44 0.86
N ILE A 168 -0.09 11.59 1.83
CA ILE A 168 -0.81 10.32 2.08
C ILE A 168 -1.69 10.46 3.32
N THR A 169 -2.93 10.01 3.23
CA THR A 169 -3.75 9.72 4.40
C THR A 169 -3.73 8.22 4.66
N CYS A 170 -3.06 7.80 5.73
CA CYS A 170 -3.09 6.42 6.21
C CYS A 170 -4.19 6.30 7.27
N GLY A 171 -5.24 5.54 6.95
CA GLY A 171 -6.25 5.06 7.89
C GLY A 171 -5.73 3.85 8.68
N LEU A 172 -6.64 2.95 9.04
CA LEU A 172 -6.41 1.69 9.77
C LEU A 172 -5.14 0.94 9.33
N GLY A 173 -4.52 0.20 10.26
CA GLY A 173 -3.37 -0.67 9.99
C GLY A 173 -2.09 -0.27 10.74
N HIS A 174 -0.95 -0.39 10.07
CA HIS A 174 0.41 -0.29 10.63
C HIS A 174 1.23 0.91 10.09
N GLY A 175 0.60 1.78 9.31
CA GLY A 175 1.23 3.03 8.85
C GLY A 175 2.31 2.80 7.80
N ILE A 176 3.31 3.68 7.72
CA ILE A 176 4.34 3.64 6.67
C ILE A 176 5.61 3.01 7.24
N SER A 177 6.00 1.88 6.68
CA SER A 177 7.04 1.02 7.23
C SER A 177 8.20 0.85 6.25
N ILE A 178 9.42 0.94 6.76
CA ILE A 178 10.62 0.42 6.09
C ILE A 178 10.88 -0.97 6.66
N GLY A 179 10.88 -1.98 5.80
CA GLY A 179 11.06 -3.38 6.16
C GLY A 179 9.77 -4.16 6.40
N SER A 180 9.86 -5.37 6.94
CA SER A 180 11.03 -5.91 7.64
C SER A 180 12.24 -6.19 6.73
N LEU A 181 13.45 -5.84 7.19
CA LEU A 181 14.70 -6.02 6.43
C LEU A 181 15.69 -6.95 7.12
N GLY A 182 16.46 -7.68 6.33
CA GLY A 182 17.62 -8.46 6.75
C GLY A 182 17.26 -9.80 7.35
N ASP A 183 16.27 -10.51 6.79
CA ASP A 183 15.88 -11.83 7.27
C ASP A 183 17.10 -12.77 7.31
N PRO A 184 17.53 -13.24 8.51
CA PRO A 184 18.72 -14.05 8.66
C PRO A 184 18.56 -15.45 8.05
N THR A 185 17.35 -15.90 7.74
CA THR A 185 17.09 -17.19 7.09
C THR A 185 17.40 -17.16 5.58
N GLU A 186 17.24 -16.00 4.95
CA GLU A 186 17.56 -15.76 3.55
C GLU A 186 19.04 -15.40 3.35
N GLY A 187 19.69 -14.86 4.39
CA GLY A 187 21.11 -14.48 4.36
C GLY A 187 21.42 -13.32 3.42
N THR A 188 20.41 -12.52 3.07
CA THR A 188 20.53 -11.39 2.14
C THR A 188 21.13 -10.17 2.83
N PHE A 189 21.84 -9.34 2.04
CA PHE A 189 22.24 -8.00 2.45
C PHE A 189 21.17 -7.02 1.97
N ASP A 190 20.30 -6.61 2.90
CA ASP A 190 19.13 -5.79 2.56
C ASP A 190 19.43 -4.30 2.62
N THR A 191 18.90 -3.53 1.68
CA THR A 191 19.18 -2.09 1.61
C THR A 191 17.95 -1.26 1.36
N VAL A 192 17.83 -0.13 2.06
CA VAL A 192 16.91 0.95 1.71
C VAL A 192 17.65 2.26 1.86
N SER A 193 17.62 3.12 0.84
CA SER A 193 18.27 4.42 0.96
C SER A 193 17.55 5.56 0.27
N LYS A 194 17.70 6.78 0.79
CA LYS A 194 17.10 7.99 0.19
C LYS A 194 15.58 7.85 0.07
N ALA A 195 14.92 7.52 1.18
CA ALA A 195 13.47 7.51 1.27
C ALA A 195 13.00 8.79 1.97
N TYR A 196 12.00 9.44 1.38
CA TYR A 196 11.45 10.70 1.85
C TYR A 196 9.93 10.56 1.99
N VAL A 197 9.43 10.75 3.21
CA VAL A 197 8.00 10.64 3.56
C VAL A 197 7.56 11.99 4.09
N GLN A 198 6.70 12.69 3.34
CA GLN A 198 6.31 14.07 3.66
C GLN A 198 4.80 14.32 3.59
N SER A 199 4.30 15.20 4.47
CA SER A 199 2.92 15.70 4.40
C SER A 199 1.89 14.59 4.55
N CYS A 200 2.16 13.62 5.42
CA CYS A 200 1.28 12.47 5.64
C CYS A 200 0.45 12.65 6.91
N ASN A 201 -0.80 12.20 6.86
CA ASN A 201 -1.70 12.14 8.00
C ASN A 201 -2.01 10.69 8.35
N PHE A 202 -1.91 10.35 9.62
CA PHE A 202 -2.22 9.02 10.13
C PHE A 202 -3.44 9.13 11.04
N THR A 203 -4.47 8.35 10.75
CA THR A 203 -5.77 8.42 11.42
C THR A 203 -6.32 7.02 11.72
N GLY A 204 -7.23 6.91 12.68
CA GLY A 204 -7.76 5.62 13.13
C GLY A 204 -6.88 4.97 14.20
N GLN A 205 -7.35 3.87 14.80
CA GLN A 205 -6.56 3.14 15.81
C GLN A 205 -5.42 2.32 15.18
N ASN A 206 -4.51 2.99 14.47
CA ASN A 206 -3.34 2.31 13.94
C ASN A 206 -2.42 1.86 15.06
N THR A 207 -1.81 0.69 14.87
CA THR A 207 -0.87 0.17 15.85
C THR A 207 0.45 0.95 15.82
N THR A 208 0.84 1.47 14.66
CA THR A 208 2.06 2.23 14.42
C THR A 208 1.88 3.37 13.40
N GLY A 209 2.75 4.37 13.48
CA GLY A 209 2.79 5.49 12.53
C GLY A 209 3.85 5.28 11.45
N VAL A 210 5.04 5.85 11.65
CA VAL A 210 6.21 5.60 10.80
C VAL A 210 7.16 4.62 11.47
N THR A 211 7.55 3.57 10.74
CA THR A 211 8.38 2.51 11.31
C THR A 211 9.60 2.15 10.48
N ILE A 212 10.66 1.72 11.16
CA ILE A 212 11.79 1.00 10.55
C ILE A 212 11.92 -0.33 11.30
N LYS A 213 11.69 -1.44 10.61
CA LYS A 213 11.71 -2.81 11.15
C LYS A 213 12.89 -3.56 10.53
N THR A 214 13.86 -4.01 11.33
CA THR A 214 14.93 -4.89 10.87
C THR A 214 15.00 -6.13 11.72
N TRP A 215 15.27 -7.27 11.09
CA TRP A 215 15.38 -8.54 11.77
C TRP A 215 16.55 -8.56 12.74
N GLN A 216 16.33 -9.17 13.91
CA GLN A 216 17.41 -9.42 14.86
C GLN A 216 18.48 -10.32 14.23
N GLY A 217 19.74 -9.90 14.27
CA GLY A 217 20.83 -10.65 13.63
C GLY A 217 20.98 -10.36 12.12
N GLY A 218 20.12 -9.52 11.55
CA GLY A 218 20.09 -9.23 10.12
C GLY A 218 21.29 -8.42 9.62
N HIS A 219 21.47 -8.43 8.29
CA HIS A 219 22.57 -7.78 7.61
C HIS A 219 22.08 -6.82 6.53
N GLY A 220 22.69 -5.64 6.45
CA GLY A 220 22.31 -4.65 5.44
C GLY A 220 22.58 -3.20 5.84
N GLU A 221 21.87 -2.27 5.19
CA GLU A 221 21.93 -0.83 5.48
C GLU A 221 20.63 -0.08 5.16
N VAL A 222 20.13 0.71 6.11
CA VAL A 222 19.09 1.72 5.93
C VAL A 222 19.73 3.09 6.13
N LYS A 223 19.66 3.97 5.12
CA LYS A 223 20.27 5.30 5.24
C LYS A 223 19.58 6.43 4.51
N ASN A 224 19.76 7.65 5.02
CA ASN A 224 19.21 8.86 4.43
C ASN A 224 17.68 8.78 4.34
N ILE A 225 17.03 8.60 5.48
CA ILE A 225 15.59 8.52 5.59
C ILE A 225 15.08 9.83 6.18
N THR A 226 14.03 10.40 5.61
CA THR A 226 13.44 11.63 6.13
C THR A 226 11.95 11.46 6.29
N TYR A 227 11.46 11.77 7.48
CA TYR A 227 10.05 11.90 7.81
C TYR A 227 9.77 13.37 8.13
N GLN A 228 8.87 14.00 7.40
CA GLN A 228 8.64 15.44 7.51
C GLN A 228 7.16 15.82 7.41
N ASP A 229 6.71 16.83 8.17
CA ASP A 229 5.33 17.34 8.08
C ASP A 229 4.28 16.23 8.29
N ILE A 230 4.44 15.43 9.36
CA ILE A 230 3.54 14.31 9.65
C ILE A 230 2.63 14.64 10.83
N THR A 231 1.35 14.35 10.68
CA THR A 231 0.36 14.49 11.75
C THR A 231 -0.20 13.12 12.14
N PHE A 232 -0.18 12.81 13.43
CA PHE A 232 -0.77 11.61 14.00
C PHE A 232 -2.08 11.94 14.73
N ASP A 233 -3.14 11.17 14.50
CA ASP A 233 -4.37 11.24 15.28
C ASP A 233 -4.64 9.89 15.95
N ASN A 234 -4.39 9.84 17.26
CA ASN A 234 -4.68 8.70 18.14
C ASN A 234 -3.94 7.39 17.79
N ILE A 235 -2.73 7.50 17.27
CA ILE A 235 -1.90 6.36 16.83
C ILE A 235 -1.19 5.73 18.04
N ALA A 236 -1.17 4.40 18.15
CA ALA A 236 -0.68 3.74 19.37
C ALA A 236 0.83 3.89 19.59
N ARG A 237 1.65 3.78 18.54
CA ARG A 237 3.09 4.07 18.58
C ARG A 237 3.49 4.85 17.33
N PRO A 238 3.41 6.19 17.37
CA PRO A 238 3.65 7.04 16.22
C PRO A 238 5.01 6.86 15.54
N ILE A 239 6.09 6.68 16.31
CA ILE A 239 7.45 6.49 15.76
C ILE A 239 8.06 5.22 16.35
N VAL A 240 8.46 4.30 15.48
CA VAL A 240 9.11 3.05 15.89
C VAL A 240 10.37 2.79 15.07
N ILE A 241 11.49 2.53 15.73
CA ILE A 241 12.63 1.84 15.14
C ILE A 241 12.84 0.56 15.94
N ASP A 242 12.68 -0.59 15.30
CA ASP A 242 12.83 -1.90 15.91
C ASP A 242 13.87 -2.72 15.14
N GLN A 243 15.09 -2.80 15.70
CA GLN A 243 16.16 -3.63 15.16
C GLN A 243 16.13 -5.08 15.66
N PHE A 244 15.12 -5.44 16.46
CA PHE A 244 14.94 -6.78 17.02
C PHE A 244 13.65 -7.43 16.51
N TYR A 245 13.17 -7.00 15.33
CA TYR A 245 11.97 -7.57 14.73
C TYR A 245 12.14 -9.07 14.55
N CYS A 246 11.17 -9.84 15.06
CA CYS A 246 11.27 -11.28 15.13
C CYS A 246 9.89 -11.95 15.06
N PRO A 247 9.23 -11.93 13.89
CA PRO A 247 7.93 -12.55 13.76
C PRO A 247 8.04 -14.05 14.00
N ASP A 248 7.02 -14.60 14.68
CA ASP A 248 6.87 -16.02 14.99
C ASP A 248 8.06 -16.67 15.75
N GLY A 249 8.92 -15.86 16.38
CA GLY A 249 10.08 -16.36 17.14
C GLY A 249 11.15 -17.03 16.27
N ALA A 250 11.18 -16.74 14.97
CA ALA A 250 12.10 -17.35 14.01
C ALA A 250 13.59 -16.98 14.24
N CYS A 251 13.88 -16.02 15.12
CA CYS A 251 15.23 -15.58 15.43
C CYS A 251 15.86 -16.44 16.53
N LYS A 252 17.11 -16.85 16.33
CA LYS A 252 17.83 -17.77 17.24
C LYS A 252 18.29 -17.13 18.56
N HIS A 253 17.98 -15.86 18.80
CA HIS A 253 18.63 -15.05 19.85
C HIS A 253 17.62 -14.41 20.80
N ASN A 254 16.82 -15.27 21.44
CA ASN A 254 15.88 -14.94 22.50
C ASN A 254 16.53 -14.01 23.55
N ASN A 255 16.17 -12.73 23.52
CA ASN A 255 16.48 -11.70 24.52
C ASN A 255 17.93 -11.18 24.59
N ASN A 256 18.78 -11.43 23.59
CA ASN A 256 20.13 -10.83 23.54
C ASN A 256 20.17 -9.60 22.63
N THR A 257 20.24 -8.40 23.22
CA THR A 257 20.41 -7.14 22.47
C THR A 257 21.84 -6.95 21.94
N ASN A 258 22.79 -7.82 22.32
CA ASN A 258 24.14 -7.89 21.74
C ASN A 258 24.16 -8.79 20.50
N THR A 259 23.29 -8.49 19.55
CA THR A 259 23.29 -9.13 18.23
C THR A 259 23.61 -8.07 17.19
N SER A 260 24.44 -8.42 16.21
CA SER A 260 24.65 -7.55 15.06
C SER A 260 23.30 -7.27 14.40
N ALA A 261 22.99 -6.01 14.15
CA ALA A 261 21.82 -5.63 13.39
C ALA A 261 22.24 -4.92 12.11
N LEU A 262 21.30 -4.84 11.19
CA LEU A 262 21.39 -4.03 9.98
C LEU A 262 21.69 -2.57 10.35
N ALA A 263 22.62 -1.90 9.67
CA ALA A 263 23.01 -0.54 10.03
C ALA A 263 21.93 0.49 9.66
N ILE A 264 21.57 1.38 10.60
CA ILE A 264 20.63 2.50 10.38
C ILE A 264 21.40 3.81 10.58
N SER A 265 21.35 4.73 9.62
CA SER A 265 22.06 6.02 9.72
C SER A 265 21.36 7.16 8.98
N ASN A 266 21.54 8.40 9.45
CA ASN A 266 20.94 9.59 8.85
C ASN A 266 19.42 9.45 8.65
N VAL A 267 18.71 9.21 9.76
CA VAL A 267 17.25 9.22 9.83
C VAL A 267 16.81 10.51 10.50
N SER A 268 15.96 11.29 9.83
CA SER A 268 15.49 12.57 10.34
C SER A 268 13.97 12.61 10.50
N TYR A 269 13.53 13.29 11.55
CA TYR A 269 12.13 13.53 11.88
C TYR A 269 11.93 15.03 12.08
N THR A 270 11.18 15.70 11.21
CA THR A 270 11.02 17.16 11.24
C THR A 270 9.55 17.56 11.16
N ARG A 271 9.11 18.45 12.05
CA ARG A 271 7.71 18.92 12.11
C ARG A 271 6.70 17.76 12.17
N ILE A 272 6.93 16.90 13.15
CA ILE A 272 6.05 15.79 13.52
C ILE A 272 5.15 16.26 14.67
N SER A 273 3.84 16.05 14.57
CA SER A 273 2.89 16.48 15.59
C SER A 273 1.69 15.52 15.70
N GLY A 274 0.88 15.63 16.74
CA GLY A 274 -0.34 14.82 16.86
C GLY A 274 -0.64 14.29 18.26
N THR A 275 -1.49 13.27 18.30
CA THR A 275 -1.92 12.56 19.51
C THR A 275 -1.61 11.07 19.42
N SER A 276 -1.45 10.41 20.58
CA SER A 276 -1.18 8.99 20.71
C SER A 276 -2.20 8.34 21.65
N SER A 277 -2.57 7.09 21.38
CA SER A 277 -3.41 6.28 22.28
C SER A 277 -2.60 5.59 23.39
N ARG A 278 -1.25 5.69 23.37
CA ARG A 278 -0.35 5.20 24.42
C ARG A 278 0.63 6.27 24.88
N ASP A 279 1.17 6.08 26.09
CA ASP A 279 2.20 6.96 26.66
C ASP A 279 3.54 6.85 25.91
N GLU A 280 3.87 5.68 25.37
CA GLU A 280 5.08 5.47 24.55
C GLU A 280 4.84 5.97 23.11
N VAL A 281 5.18 7.24 22.87
CA VAL A 281 5.00 7.90 21.55
C VAL A 281 6.14 7.56 20.58
N VAL A 282 7.34 7.34 21.11
CA VAL A 282 8.56 7.07 20.36
C VAL A 282 9.24 5.84 20.99
N SER A 283 9.44 4.80 20.19
CA SER A 283 10.12 3.56 20.60
C SER A 283 11.35 3.31 19.72
N LEU A 284 12.54 3.35 20.30
CA LEU A 284 13.82 3.20 19.59
C LEU A 284 14.59 2.01 20.17
N LEU A 285 14.42 0.84 19.57
CA LEU A 285 15.09 -0.40 19.95
C LEU A 285 16.28 -0.63 19.02
N CYS A 286 17.39 0.04 19.34
CA CYS A 286 18.62 0.01 18.53
C CYS A 286 19.66 -0.96 19.11
N ALA A 287 20.34 -1.72 18.26
CA ALA A 287 21.44 -2.61 18.65
C ALA A 287 22.67 -1.83 19.14
N SER A 288 23.29 -2.31 20.21
CA SER A 288 24.43 -1.66 20.86
C SER A 288 25.73 -1.75 20.06
N ASP A 289 25.85 -2.70 19.14
CA ASP A 289 27.12 -3.21 18.64
C ASP A 289 27.51 -2.58 17.30
N VAL A 290 26.59 -1.85 16.67
CA VAL A 290 26.72 -1.37 15.29
C VAL A 290 27.39 0.02 15.22
N GLN A 291 27.33 0.85 16.28
CA GLN A 291 28.07 2.12 16.44
C GLN A 291 28.10 2.59 17.93
N PRO A 292 29.03 3.49 18.36
CA PRO A 292 29.43 3.62 19.78
C PRO A 292 28.67 4.63 20.68
N SER A 293 27.66 5.40 20.26
CA SER A 293 27.05 6.47 21.11
C SER A 293 25.56 6.27 21.38
N ALA A 294 25.04 6.66 22.55
CA ALA A 294 23.72 6.32 23.10
C ALA A 294 22.45 6.87 22.38
N ASP A 295 22.56 7.46 21.19
CA ASP A 295 21.45 7.93 20.33
C ASP A 295 21.51 7.27 18.93
N LYS A 296 21.60 5.94 18.89
CA LYS A 296 22.21 5.14 17.79
C LYS A 296 21.50 5.13 16.43
N CYS A 297 20.17 5.27 16.39
CA CYS A 297 19.43 5.25 15.13
C CYS A 297 19.16 6.63 14.52
N LEU A 298 19.47 7.71 15.27
CA LEU A 298 19.14 9.09 14.91
C LEU A 298 20.39 9.96 14.66
N SER A 299 21.57 9.36 14.42
CA SER A 299 22.78 10.17 14.30
C SER A 299 22.67 11.16 13.14
N SER A 300 22.70 12.44 13.52
CA SER A 300 22.66 13.65 12.71
C SER A 300 23.80 13.75 11.70
#